data_AF-A0A7S0B3A4-F1
#
_entry.id   AF-A0A7S0B3A4-F1
#
_cell.length_a   1.000
_cell.length_b   1.000
_cell.length_c   1.000
_cell.angle_alpha   90.00
_cell.angle_beta   90.00
_cell.angle_gamma   90.00
#
_symmetry.space_group_name_H-M   'P 1'
#
loop_
_entity.id
_entity.type
_entity.pdbx_description
1 polymer ?
#
loop_
_entity_poly.entity_id
_entity_poly.type
_entity_poly.pdbx_seq_one_letter_code
_entity_poly.pdbx_strand_id
1 'polypeptide(L)'
;SVPAVEKQHGTAAALRAYSYASRLRAGASSLEDMDCRWNEMTNHAMFAHYPLLLGGDARFTKSCPPGMPRIYVYDTGDLADRPFACARTGFWASEVYIDRFLRHSGCRERDWRRADLFFVPVYLTCWELQRASRVSEAAKAAEAEAIAARVRALPHWRRRQGFDHVFLFGASSWVLP
;
A
#
# COMPACT_ATOMS: atom_id res chain seq x y z
N SER A 1 -11.14 -14.31 6.17
CA SER A 1 -10.60 -13.62 4.98
C SER A 1 -9.18 -13.12 5.29
N VAL A 2 -8.33 -12.89 4.28
CA VAL A 2 -6.94 -12.40 4.45
C VAL A 2 -6.87 -11.10 5.29
N PRO A 3 -7.75 -10.10 5.09
CA PRO A 3 -7.84 -8.92 5.96
C PRO A 3 -8.08 -9.22 7.45
N ALA A 4 -8.93 -10.20 7.76
CA ALA A 4 -9.22 -10.58 9.14
C ALA A 4 -7.99 -11.23 9.81
N VAL A 5 -7.27 -12.08 9.07
CA VAL A 5 -6.02 -12.69 9.54
C VAL A 5 -4.96 -11.63 9.77
N GLU A 6 -4.84 -10.63 8.89
CA GLU A 6 -3.90 -9.53 9.12
C GLU A 6 -4.23 -8.75 10.38
N LYS A 7 -5.51 -8.42 10.58
CA LYS A 7 -5.96 -7.69 11.75
C LYS A 7 -5.64 -8.43 13.06
N GLN A 8 -5.76 -9.76 13.07
CA GLN A 8 -5.57 -10.59 14.28
C GLN A 8 -4.13 -11.06 14.49
N HIS A 9 -3.39 -11.31 13.40
CA HIS A 9 -2.12 -12.05 13.44
C HIS A 9 -0.99 -11.39 12.64
N GLY A 10 -1.24 -10.21 12.07
CA GLY A 10 -0.26 -9.42 11.32
C GLY A 10 -0.06 -9.85 9.87
N THR A 11 0.64 -9.00 9.12
CA THR A 11 0.83 -9.13 7.66
C THR A 11 1.50 -10.45 7.29
N ALA A 12 2.50 -10.92 8.04
CA ALA A 12 3.19 -12.18 7.74
C ALA A 12 2.26 -13.41 7.83
N ALA A 13 1.34 -13.44 8.79
CA ALA A 13 0.35 -14.51 8.89
C ALA A 13 -0.68 -14.45 7.74
N ALA A 14 -1.11 -13.25 7.38
CA ALA A 14 -2.01 -13.01 6.25
C ALA A 14 -1.40 -13.47 4.92
N LEU A 15 -0.11 -13.19 4.68
CA LEU A 15 0.65 -13.68 3.53
C LEU A 15 0.62 -15.21 3.43
N ARG A 16 0.92 -15.91 4.53
CA ARG A 16 0.91 -17.38 4.56
C ARG A 16 -0.47 -17.95 4.29
N ALA A 17 -1.50 -17.37 4.90
CA ALA A 17 -2.89 -17.78 4.69
C ALA A 17 -3.31 -17.63 3.23
N TYR A 18 -2.96 -16.50 2.60
CA TYR A 18 -3.23 -16.29 1.17
C TYR A 18 -2.50 -17.31 0.30
N SER A 19 -1.18 -17.50 0.48
CA SER A 19 -0.41 -18.45 -0.34
C SER A 19 -0.95 -19.88 -0.24
N TYR A 20 -1.42 -20.29 0.94
CA TYR A 20 -2.07 -21.58 1.12
C TYR A 20 -3.39 -21.67 0.36
N ALA A 21 -4.27 -20.68 0.51
CA ALA A 21 -5.56 -20.64 -0.19
C ALA A 21 -5.40 -20.62 -1.72
N SER A 22 -4.43 -19.86 -2.24
CA SER A 22 -4.17 -19.79 -3.68
C SER A 22 -3.72 -21.13 -4.26
N ARG A 23 -2.93 -21.91 -3.52
CA ARG A 23 -2.53 -23.27 -3.95
C ARG A 23 -3.72 -24.22 -4.00
N LEU A 24 -4.61 -24.17 -3.01
CA LEU A 24 -5.83 -24.98 -3.00
C LEU A 24 -6.73 -24.63 -4.18
N ARG A 25 -6.91 -23.34 -4.46
CA ARG A 25 -7.73 -22.87 -5.60
C ARG A 25 -7.14 -23.28 -6.95
N ALA A 26 -5.83 -23.14 -7.14
CA ALA A 26 -5.16 -23.57 -8.38
C ALA A 26 -5.33 -25.08 -8.65
N GLY A 27 -5.45 -25.90 -7.60
CA GLY A 27 -5.74 -27.32 -7.71
C GLY A 27 -7.23 -27.66 -7.93
N ALA A 28 -8.14 -26.70 -7.82
CA ALA A 28 -9.59 -26.88 -7.89
C ALA A 28 -10.22 -26.30 -9.18
N SER A 29 -9.41 -26.09 -10.23
CA SER A 29 -9.72 -25.32 -11.44
C SER A 29 -10.91 -25.78 -12.28
N SER A 30 -11.59 -26.88 -11.93
CA SER A 30 -12.83 -27.34 -12.59
C SER A 30 -14.11 -26.74 -12.00
N LEU A 31 -14.01 -25.82 -11.03
CA LEU A 31 -15.16 -25.22 -10.32
C LEU A 31 -15.37 -23.72 -10.60
N GLU A 32 -14.63 -23.11 -11.55
CA GLU A 32 -14.59 -21.65 -11.75
C GLU A 32 -15.83 -21.01 -12.43
N ASP A 33 -16.90 -21.78 -12.72
CA ASP A 33 -18.13 -21.23 -13.31
C ASP A 33 -19.12 -20.60 -12.29
N MET A 34 -18.73 -20.42 -11.02
CA MET A 34 -19.60 -19.78 -10.02
C MET A 34 -18.89 -18.65 -9.28
N ASP A 35 -19.11 -17.41 -9.70
CA ASP A 35 -20.08 -16.50 -9.04
C ASP A 35 -19.85 -15.06 -9.53
N CYS A 36 -20.72 -14.57 -10.43
CA CYS A 36 -20.70 -13.20 -10.95
C CYS A 36 -21.47 -12.22 -10.04
N ARG A 37 -21.31 -12.30 -8.73
CA ARG A 37 -21.92 -11.32 -7.80
C ARG A 37 -21.03 -10.10 -7.66
N TRP A 38 -21.58 -8.95 -8.01
CA TRP A 38 -20.91 -7.64 -8.00
C TRP A 38 -20.27 -7.26 -6.64
N ASN A 39 -20.84 -7.73 -5.52
CA ASN A 39 -20.27 -7.56 -4.17
C ASN A 39 -19.06 -8.47 -3.88
N GLU A 40 -18.90 -9.57 -4.60
CA GLU A 40 -17.68 -10.39 -4.56
C GLU A 40 -16.63 -9.83 -5.52
N MET A 41 -17.03 -9.13 -6.60
CA MET A 41 -16.09 -8.50 -7.54
C MET A 41 -15.17 -7.44 -6.92
N THR A 42 -15.63 -6.71 -5.90
CA THR A 42 -14.77 -5.79 -5.14
C THR A 42 -13.67 -6.53 -4.37
N ASN A 43 -13.94 -7.76 -3.93
CA ASN A 43 -12.94 -8.65 -3.34
C ASN A 43 -12.15 -9.42 -4.42
N HIS A 44 -12.72 -9.76 -5.58
CA HIS A 44 -12.00 -10.44 -6.67
C HIS A 44 -10.94 -9.55 -7.32
N ALA A 45 -11.19 -8.24 -7.47
CA ALA A 45 -10.15 -7.30 -7.87
C ALA A 45 -8.98 -7.36 -6.89
N MET A 46 -9.26 -7.32 -5.58
CA MET A 46 -8.25 -7.55 -4.54
C MET A 46 -7.56 -8.91 -4.65
N PHE A 47 -8.30 -10.00 -4.94
CA PHE A 47 -7.73 -11.33 -5.10
C PHE A 47 -6.80 -11.45 -6.30
N ALA A 48 -7.15 -10.80 -7.42
CA ALA A 48 -6.33 -10.71 -8.62
C ALA A 48 -5.09 -9.84 -8.40
N HIS A 49 -5.13 -8.89 -7.47
CA HIS A 49 -3.99 -8.01 -7.15
C HIS A 49 -3.17 -8.46 -5.94
N TYR A 50 -3.56 -9.49 -5.17
CA TYR A 50 -2.69 -10.01 -4.12
C TYR A 50 -1.29 -10.40 -4.63
N PRO A 51 -1.11 -11.02 -5.82
CA PRO A 51 0.24 -11.24 -6.35
C PRO A 51 1.07 -9.94 -6.43
N LEU A 52 0.46 -8.82 -6.83
CA LEU A 52 1.11 -7.50 -6.78
C LEU A 52 1.42 -7.09 -5.32
N LEU A 53 0.43 -7.17 -4.42
CA LEU A 53 0.59 -6.78 -3.02
C LEU A 53 1.65 -7.62 -2.28
N LEU A 54 1.81 -8.88 -2.68
CA LEU A 54 2.71 -9.87 -2.09
C LEU A 54 4.08 -9.91 -2.79
N GLY A 55 4.26 -9.24 -3.92
CA GLY A 55 5.49 -9.28 -4.71
C GLY A 55 5.69 -10.59 -5.50
N GLY A 56 4.61 -11.33 -5.73
CA GLY A 56 4.57 -12.56 -6.53
C GLY A 56 4.17 -12.38 -7.99
N ASP A 57 3.88 -11.15 -8.43
CA ASP A 57 3.50 -10.87 -9.81
C ASP A 57 4.74 -10.73 -10.71
N ALA A 58 4.92 -11.72 -11.60
CA ALA A 58 6.06 -11.83 -12.49
C ALA A 58 6.15 -10.70 -13.54
N ARG A 59 5.07 -9.93 -13.75
CA ARG A 59 5.08 -8.78 -14.66
C ARG A 59 5.93 -7.63 -14.14
N PHE A 60 6.16 -7.56 -12.83
CA PHE A 60 7.07 -6.56 -12.27
C PHE A 60 8.51 -7.05 -12.43
N THR A 61 9.31 -6.21 -13.09
CA THR A 61 10.69 -6.57 -13.43
C THR A 61 11.52 -6.76 -12.16
N LYS A 62 12.28 -7.85 -12.11
CA LYS A 62 13.26 -8.10 -11.03
C LYS A 62 14.38 -7.06 -11.02
N SER A 63 14.65 -6.42 -12.17
CA SER A 63 15.67 -5.40 -12.36
C SER A 63 15.05 -4.05 -12.72
N CYS A 64 15.64 -2.96 -12.24
CA CYS A 64 15.27 -1.62 -12.68
C CYS A 64 15.79 -1.37 -14.10
N PRO A 65 14.94 -0.94 -15.05
CA PRO A 65 15.42 -0.59 -16.39
C PRO A 65 16.44 0.57 -16.35
N PRO A 66 17.40 0.61 -17.30
CA PRO A 66 18.35 1.72 -17.39
C PRO A 66 17.63 3.07 -17.54
N GLY A 67 18.12 4.10 -16.84
CA GLY A 67 17.55 5.45 -16.89
C GLY A 67 16.26 5.66 -16.08
N MET A 68 15.72 4.61 -15.45
CA MET A 68 14.58 4.73 -14.55
C MET A 68 15.03 5.21 -13.16
N PRO A 69 14.21 6.03 -12.47
CA PRO A 69 14.55 6.51 -11.13
C PRO A 69 14.58 5.35 -10.13
N ARG A 70 15.62 5.34 -9.29
CA ARG A 70 15.76 4.45 -8.15
C ARG A 70 15.04 5.07 -6.95
N ILE A 71 14.13 4.29 -6.35
CA ILE A 71 13.21 4.81 -5.35
C ILE A 71 13.51 4.19 -4.00
N TYR A 72 13.87 5.02 -3.01
CA TYR A 72 13.93 4.60 -1.62
C TYR A 72 12.52 4.62 -1.03
N VAL A 73 12.10 3.51 -0.40
CA VAL A 73 10.77 3.42 0.23
C VAL A 73 10.96 3.44 1.75
N TYR A 74 10.40 4.46 2.41
CA TYR A 74 10.44 4.53 3.87
C TYR A 74 9.67 3.39 4.54
N ASP A 75 10.11 3.05 5.74
CA ASP A 75 9.25 2.39 6.71
C ASP A 75 8.63 3.45 7.61
N THR A 76 7.35 3.74 7.39
CA THR A 76 6.61 4.79 8.11
C THR A 76 5.79 4.22 9.27
N GLY A 77 5.94 2.92 9.57
CA GLY A 77 5.28 2.25 10.69
C GLY A 77 3.76 2.30 10.58
N ASP A 78 3.12 2.87 11.61
CA ASP A 78 1.66 2.98 11.74
C ASP A 78 1.00 3.83 10.66
N LEU A 79 1.75 4.71 9.97
CA LEU A 79 1.21 5.50 8.86
C LEU A 79 0.87 4.65 7.62
N ALA A 80 1.44 3.45 7.51
CA ALA A 80 1.20 2.50 6.42
C ALA A 80 0.85 1.10 6.95
N ASP A 81 0.10 1.06 8.06
CA ASP A 81 -0.29 -0.19 8.72
C ASP A 81 -1.34 -0.98 7.92
N ARG A 82 -1.38 -2.29 8.19
CA ARG A 82 -2.45 -3.22 7.73
C ARG A 82 -2.89 -3.03 6.27
N PRO A 83 -1.97 -3.18 5.29
CA PRO A 83 -2.25 -2.99 3.88
C PRO A 83 -3.42 -3.82 3.34
N PHE A 84 -3.64 -5.05 3.80
CA PHE A 84 -4.73 -5.89 3.30
C PHE A 84 -6.09 -5.46 3.87
N ALA A 85 -6.12 -5.10 5.15
CA ALA A 85 -7.31 -4.50 5.76
C ALA A 85 -7.70 -3.22 5.03
N CYS A 86 -6.69 -2.42 4.69
CA CYS A 86 -6.85 -1.19 3.95
C CYS A 86 -7.37 -1.41 2.53
N ALA A 87 -6.71 -2.30 1.78
CA ALA A 87 -7.01 -2.50 0.37
C ALA A 87 -8.36 -3.19 0.12
N ARG A 88 -8.99 -3.77 1.16
CA ARG A 88 -10.36 -4.31 1.11
C ARG A 88 -11.41 -3.28 0.65
N THR A 89 -11.15 -1.98 0.73
CA THR A 89 -12.09 -0.93 0.30
C THR A 89 -12.05 -0.66 -1.22
N GLY A 90 -11.24 -1.39 -2.00
CA GLY A 90 -11.26 -1.36 -3.47
C GLY A 90 -10.43 -0.23 -4.06
N PHE A 91 -11.02 0.57 -4.97
CA PHE A 91 -10.34 1.63 -5.72
C PHE A 91 -9.69 2.71 -4.84
N TRP A 92 -10.16 2.84 -3.60
CA TRP A 92 -9.68 3.82 -2.61
C TRP A 92 -8.36 3.44 -1.94
N ALA A 93 -7.67 2.41 -2.43
CA ALA A 93 -6.43 1.87 -1.86
C ALA A 93 -5.21 2.01 -2.78
N SER A 94 -5.23 2.96 -3.72
CA SER A 94 -4.09 3.25 -4.61
C SER A 94 -2.78 3.49 -3.83
N GLU A 95 -2.88 4.13 -2.66
CA GLU A 95 -1.80 4.31 -1.67
C GLU A 95 -1.12 2.97 -1.33
N VAL A 96 -1.91 1.93 -1.06
CA VAL A 96 -1.42 0.58 -0.74
C VAL A 96 -0.82 -0.08 -1.96
N TYR A 97 -1.49 0.01 -3.12
CA TYR A 97 -1.00 -0.63 -4.33
C TYR A 97 0.36 -0.09 -4.76
N ILE A 98 0.55 1.23 -4.74
CA ILE A 98 1.83 1.86 -5.09
C ILE A 98 2.90 1.56 -4.05
N ASP A 99 2.58 1.60 -2.75
CA ASP A 99 3.52 1.18 -1.70
C ASP A 99 4.01 -0.26 -1.92
N ARG A 100 3.09 -1.21 -2.11
CA ARG A 100 3.47 -2.61 -2.31
C ARG A 100 4.18 -2.83 -3.63
N PHE A 101 3.74 -2.19 -4.72
CA PHE A 101 4.45 -2.19 -5.99
C PHE A 101 5.90 -1.74 -5.81
N LEU A 102 6.13 -0.56 -5.23
CA LEU A 102 7.48 -0.01 -5.04
C LEU A 102 8.32 -0.89 -4.13
N ARG A 103 7.75 -1.47 -3.06
CA ARG A 103 8.46 -2.40 -2.15
C ARG A 103 8.95 -3.67 -2.85
N HIS A 104 8.28 -4.11 -3.90
CA HIS A 104 8.58 -5.33 -4.64
C HIS A 104 9.21 -5.07 -6.03
N SER A 105 9.25 -3.82 -6.47
CA SER A 105 9.83 -3.45 -7.76
C SER A 105 11.34 -3.62 -7.81
N GLY A 106 11.88 -3.94 -8.99
CA GLY A 106 13.33 -3.94 -9.23
C GLY A 106 13.99 -2.56 -9.13
N CYS A 107 13.21 -1.47 -9.11
CA CYS A 107 13.68 -0.09 -8.92
C CYS A 107 13.75 0.35 -7.45
N ARG A 108 13.38 -0.51 -6.50
CA ARG A 108 13.56 -0.23 -5.09
C ARG A 108 15.03 -0.12 -4.74
N GLU A 109 15.41 1.01 -4.16
CA GLU A 109 16.74 1.24 -3.60
C GLU A 109 16.71 1.13 -2.08
N ARG A 110 17.71 0.45 -1.52
CA ARG A 110 17.87 0.29 -0.06
C ARG A 110 18.90 1.25 0.52
N ASP A 111 19.83 1.73 -0.30
CA ASP A 111 20.78 2.77 0.08
C ASP A 111 20.24 4.15 -0.32
N TRP A 112 19.81 4.92 0.67
CA TRP A 112 19.29 6.28 0.48
C TRP A 112 20.23 7.20 -0.31
N ARG A 113 21.56 6.95 -0.27
CA ARG A 113 22.54 7.75 -1.00
C ARG A 113 22.46 7.56 -2.52
N ARG A 114 21.95 6.41 -2.96
CA ARG A 114 21.83 6.00 -4.37
C ARG A 114 20.42 6.19 -4.92
N ALA A 115 19.50 6.70 -4.10
CA ALA A 115 18.13 6.95 -4.49
C ALA A 115 17.98 8.31 -5.16
N ASP A 116 17.23 8.30 -6.26
CA ASP A 116 16.84 9.51 -6.98
C ASP A 116 15.65 10.17 -6.27
N LEU A 117 14.69 9.35 -5.84
CA LEU A 117 13.45 9.76 -5.15
C LEU A 117 13.21 8.95 -3.88
N PHE A 118 12.43 9.53 -2.98
CA PHE A 118 11.99 8.92 -1.73
C PHE A 118 10.47 8.78 -1.74
N PHE A 119 9.95 7.57 -1.74
CA PHE A 119 8.52 7.35 -1.56
C PHE A 119 8.18 7.26 -0.08
N VAL A 120 7.21 8.07 0.36
CA VAL A 120 6.72 8.10 1.73
C VAL A 120 5.34 7.45 1.78
N PRO A 121 5.23 6.17 2.18
CA PRO A 121 3.93 5.51 2.27
C PRO A 121 3.13 6.07 3.44
N VAL A 122 1.97 6.65 3.14
CA VAL A 122 1.00 7.13 4.14
C VAL A 122 -0.40 6.76 3.64
N TYR A 123 -1.13 5.97 4.41
CA TYR A 123 -2.43 5.44 4.04
C TYR A 123 -3.56 6.36 4.56
N LEU A 124 -3.58 7.62 4.09
CA LEU A 124 -4.51 8.66 4.57
C LEU A 124 -5.97 8.36 4.20
N THR A 125 -6.21 7.88 2.98
CA THR A 125 -7.55 7.48 2.55
C THR A 125 -8.06 6.33 3.40
N CYS A 126 -7.16 5.42 3.76
CA CYS A 126 -7.44 4.33 4.68
C CYS A 126 -7.84 4.78 6.08
N TRP A 127 -7.06 5.70 6.63
CA TRP A 127 -7.30 6.30 7.94
C TRP A 127 -8.69 6.92 8.01
N GLU A 128 -9.13 7.59 6.93
CA GLU A 128 -10.45 8.22 6.82
C GLU A 128 -11.56 7.17 6.76
N LEU A 129 -11.41 6.16 5.90
CA LEU A 129 -12.40 5.10 5.73
C LEU A 129 -12.58 4.25 7.01
N GLN A 130 -11.51 4.02 7.76
CA GLN A 130 -11.57 3.31 9.04
C GLN A 130 -12.33 4.09 10.12
N ARG A 131 -12.42 5.43 10.00
CA ARG A 131 -13.18 6.31 10.90
C ARG A 131 -14.62 6.58 10.45
N ALA A 132 -15.10 5.82 9.47
CA ALA A 132 -16.50 5.73 9.07
C ALA A 132 -17.18 7.09 8.79
N SER A 133 -16.48 8.00 8.10
CA SER A 133 -16.96 9.34 7.66
C SER A 133 -17.34 10.35 8.76
N ARG A 134 -17.03 10.09 10.04
CA ARG A 134 -17.35 10.99 11.16
C ARG A 134 -16.24 11.97 11.55
N VAL A 135 -15.24 12.14 10.68
CA VAL A 135 -14.12 13.04 10.96
C VAL A 135 -14.48 14.44 10.50
N SER A 136 -14.49 15.41 11.41
CA SER A 136 -14.68 16.81 11.06
C SER A 136 -13.47 17.34 10.27
N GLU A 137 -13.66 18.37 9.45
CA GLU A 137 -12.55 19.04 8.74
C GLU A 137 -11.46 19.53 9.71
N ALA A 138 -11.83 19.99 10.90
CA ALA A 138 -10.87 20.37 11.94
C ALA A 138 -10.02 19.18 12.42
N ALA A 139 -10.63 17.99 12.57
CA ALA A 139 -9.91 16.78 12.94
C ALA A 139 -9.01 16.27 11.80
N LYS A 140 -9.43 16.41 10.54
CA LYS A 140 -8.58 16.13 9.37
C LYS A 140 -7.38 17.07 9.32
N ALA A 141 -7.58 18.37 9.53
CA ALA A 141 -6.51 19.35 9.54
C ALA A 141 -5.49 19.09 10.68
N ALA A 142 -5.98 18.78 11.89
CA ALA A 142 -5.12 18.43 13.02
C ALA A 142 -4.30 17.17 12.75
N GLU A 143 -4.92 16.13 12.17
CA GLU A 143 -4.21 14.91 11.78
C GLU A 143 -3.19 15.19 10.66
N ALA A 144 -3.55 15.98 9.64
CA ALA A 144 -2.67 16.32 8.54
C ALA A 144 -1.41 17.05 9.04
N GLU A 145 -1.56 17.99 9.98
CA GLU A 145 -0.40 18.67 10.58
C GLU A 145 0.46 17.71 11.42
N ALA A 146 -0.18 16.82 12.19
CA ALA A 146 0.55 15.80 12.96
C ALA A 146 1.35 14.86 12.04
N ILE A 147 0.75 14.42 10.92
CA ILE A 147 1.41 13.59 9.92
C ILE A 147 2.54 14.37 9.23
N ALA A 148 2.29 15.63 8.84
CA ALA A 148 3.31 16.49 8.24
C ALA A 148 4.53 16.67 9.17
N ALA A 149 4.32 16.87 10.47
CA ALA A 149 5.39 16.96 11.45
C ALA A 149 6.21 15.66 11.52
N ARG A 150 5.53 14.50 11.49
CA ARG A 150 6.20 13.18 11.46
C ARG A 150 6.98 12.95 10.18
N VAL A 151 6.43 13.33 9.03
CA VAL A 151 7.07 13.23 7.71
C VAL A 151 8.34 14.09 7.65
N ARG A 152 8.28 15.34 8.12
CA ARG A 152 9.45 16.24 8.19
C ARG A 152 10.54 15.73 9.13
N ALA A 153 10.17 14.87 10.09
CA ALA A 153 11.10 14.22 11.01
C ALA A 153 11.72 12.93 10.45
N LEU A 154 11.31 12.47 9.25
CA LEU A 154 11.89 11.28 8.63
C LEU A 154 13.39 11.46 8.36
N PRO A 155 14.19 10.37 8.49
CA PRO A 155 15.60 10.39 8.11
C PRO A 155 15.77 10.91 6.67
N HIS A 156 16.80 11.69 6.38
CA HIS A 156 17.11 12.20 5.03
C HIS A 156 16.11 13.22 4.44
N TRP A 157 15.03 13.59 5.13
CA TRP A 157 14.13 14.68 4.71
C TRP A 157 14.88 15.97 4.34
N ARG A 158 15.86 16.33 5.17
CA ARG A 158 16.69 17.53 4.99
C ARG A 158 17.63 17.48 3.77
N ARG A 159 17.76 16.34 3.06
CA ARG A 159 18.65 16.20 1.89
C ARG A 159 18.28 17.21 0.80
N ARG A 160 16.99 17.34 0.49
CA ARG A 160 16.43 18.32 -0.45
C ARG A 160 15.22 19.06 0.11
N GLN A 161 15.08 19.11 1.44
CA GLN A 161 13.95 19.75 2.12
C GLN A 161 12.58 19.21 1.64
N GLY A 162 12.50 17.91 1.35
CA GLY A 162 11.27 17.26 0.88
C GLY A 162 11.04 17.29 -0.63
N PHE A 163 11.83 18.02 -1.43
CA PHE A 163 11.58 18.13 -2.88
C PHE A 163 11.75 16.80 -3.65
N ASP A 164 12.49 15.87 -3.08
CA ASP A 164 12.69 14.52 -3.59
C ASP A 164 11.77 13.47 -2.95
N HIS A 165 10.83 13.90 -2.10
CA HIS A 165 9.86 13.04 -1.42
C HIS A 165 8.54 13.02 -2.19
N VAL A 166 8.15 11.83 -2.63
CA VAL A 166 6.92 11.58 -3.37
C VAL A 166 5.87 11.00 -2.42
N PHE A 167 4.68 11.58 -2.48
CA PHE A 167 3.52 11.16 -1.74
C PHE A 167 2.40 10.75 -2.70
N LEU A 168 1.53 9.87 -2.23
CA LEU A 168 0.30 9.52 -2.92
C LEU A 168 -0.82 9.51 -1.90
N PHE A 169 -1.85 10.29 -2.15
CA PHE A 169 -3.07 10.34 -1.35
C PHE A 169 -4.22 10.91 -2.18
N GLY A 170 -5.46 10.65 -1.76
CA GLY A 170 -6.65 11.24 -2.38
C GLY A 170 -6.71 12.75 -2.14
N ALA A 171 -6.51 13.54 -3.20
CA ALA A 171 -6.47 15.01 -3.15
C ALA A 171 -7.78 15.67 -2.66
N SER A 172 -8.91 14.97 -2.73
CA SER A 172 -10.19 15.46 -2.19
C SER A 172 -10.28 15.44 -0.65
N SER A 173 -9.30 14.83 0.03
CA SER A 173 -9.38 14.59 1.48
C SER A 173 -8.18 15.11 2.28
N TRP A 174 -7.03 15.40 1.66
CA TRP A 174 -5.78 15.66 2.37
C TRP A 174 -4.88 16.68 1.66
N VAL A 175 -4.30 17.60 2.45
CA VAL A 175 -3.23 18.51 2.03
C VAL A 175 -2.05 18.28 2.96
N LEU A 176 -0.96 17.70 2.41
CA LEU A 176 0.33 17.62 3.09
C LEU A 176 1.28 18.65 2.46
N PRO A 177 2.13 19.32 3.27
CA PRO A 177 3.06 20.35 2.82
C PRO A 177 4.28 19.80 2.09
#